data_AF-A0A4P8ZE98-F1
#
_entry.id   AF-A0A4P8ZE98-F1
#
_cell.length_a   1.000
_cell.length_b   1.000
_cell.length_c   1.000
_cell.angle_alpha   90.00
_cell.angle_beta   90.00
_cell.angle_gamma   90.00
#
_symmetry.space_group_name_H-M   'P 1'
#
loop_
_entity.id
_entity.type
_entity.pdbx_description
1 polymer ?
#
loop_
_entity_poly.entity_id
_entity_poly.type
_entity_poly.pdbx_seq_one_letter_code
_entity_poly.pdbx_strand_id
1 'polypeptide(L)'
;MNTRRTPLPTQLNGIPSPYGDRVGASPRTSGDIGAAGHGLTRRTAVLAVGTALTAALGGCGLRLGKGSPASLPSASAAETTRDGLARQAALISSTAGVVAQSGGVDSTTAPLAEGVKQTADAQLETLGGVWQPWPTQVPSSYPTVAPVPSASAGASVQDLATALADGSTLARRAAITATSEQDARLFTSLTVAWSLQHDLFAPPSSADTPRVEVAQGSKISSGLLTSYDAARYAMEELAARSDDPQRTQAIADSKVATSVVNAAVAAGTEDKRLSAYVAPTESTDPNVSTQVLWARQVWSNIVSGEVQEAGSAKASSPAREAAVTGAVDAARRATAWGTDFSSLPGYAA
;
A
#
# COMPACT_ATOMS: atom_id res chain seq x y z
N MET A 1 17.71 -70.56 -36.79
CA MET A 1 18.79 -70.90 -37.75
C MET A 1 19.94 -69.91 -37.55
N ASN A 2 21.20 -70.34 -37.64
CA ASN A 2 22.42 -69.52 -37.42
C ASN A 2 22.75 -68.66 -38.68
N THR A 3 23.56 -67.58 -38.71
CA THR A 3 24.42 -66.78 -37.77
C THR A 3 24.70 -65.40 -38.45
N ARG A 4 25.63 -64.44 -38.17
CA ARG A 4 26.82 -64.07 -37.31
C ARG A 4 27.05 -62.54 -37.60
N ARG A 5 27.79 -61.66 -36.88
CA ARG A 5 28.37 -61.55 -35.52
C ARG A 5 28.73 -60.05 -35.28
N THR A 6 28.85 -59.59 -34.04
CA THR A 6 29.35 -58.24 -33.63
C THR A 6 30.89 -58.12 -33.54
N PRO A 7 31.41 -56.90 -33.32
CA PRO A 7 32.24 -56.64 -32.13
C PRO A 7 31.90 -55.33 -31.37
N LEU A 8 32.48 -55.16 -30.16
CA LEU A 8 32.32 -54.04 -29.19
C LEU A 8 33.49 -54.10 -28.14
N PRO A 9 33.49 -53.39 -26.99
CA PRO A 9 33.98 -52.03 -26.67
C PRO A 9 35.31 -51.95 -25.83
N THR A 10 35.73 -50.70 -25.49
CA THR A 10 36.51 -50.30 -24.28
C THR A 10 36.02 -48.88 -23.88
N GLN A 11 35.64 -48.45 -22.66
CA GLN A 11 36.14 -48.56 -21.26
C GLN A 11 37.43 -47.74 -20.96
N LEU A 12 37.61 -47.04 -19.81
CA LEU A 12 36.71 -46.51 -18.75
C LEU A 12 37.47 -45.52 -17.80
N ASN A 13 36.72 -44.82 -16.91
CA ASN A 13 37.12 -44.25 -15.59
C ASN A 13 38.05 -43.01 -15.44
N GLY A 14 37.78 -42.20 -14.39
CA GLY A 14 38.77 -41.31 -13.75
C GLY A 14 38.23 -40.07 -13.00
N ILE A 15 38.00 -40.15 -11.68
CA ILE A 15 37.93 -38.99 -10.75
C ILE A 15 38.83 -39.33 -9.53
N PRO A 16 39.63 -38.40 -8.98
CA PRO A 16 39.27 -37.83 -7.67
C PRO A 16 39.72 -36.35 -7.45
N SER A 17 39.13 -35.68 -6.47
CA SER A 17 39.70 -34.46 -5.83
C SER A 17 40.65 -34.85 -4.68
N PRO A 18 41.58 -33.96 -4.28
CA PRO A 18 41.59 -33.57 -2.85
C PRO A 18 42.03 -32.12 -2.53
N TYR A 19 41.33 -31.51 -1.57
CA TYR A 19 41.80 -30.92 -0.30
C TYR A 19 43.20 -30.24 -0.15
N GLY A 20 43.23 -29.09 0.55
CA GLY A 20 44.42 -28.40 1.11
C GLY A 20 44.57 -26.95 0.59
N ASP A 21 44.19 -25.86 1.27
CA ASP A 21 44.40 -25.34 2.66
C ASP A 21 45.53 -24.27 2.75
N ARG A 22 45.27 -23.23 3.55
CA ARG A 22 46.16 -22.17 4.12
C ARG A 22 46.49 -20.86 3.38
N VAL A 23 45.91 -19.78 3.93
CA VAL A 23 46.56 -18.57 4.54
C VAL A 23 47.69 -17.84 3.77
N GLY A 24 47.53 -16.52 3.51
CA GLY A 24 48.59 -15.72 2.84
C GLY A 24 48.50 -14.17 2.81
N ALA A 25 47.97 -13.52 3.86
CA ALA A 25 48.17 -12.10 4.25
C ALA A 25 48.53 -10.95 3.23
N SER A 26 47.66 -9.92 3.24
CA SER A 26 48.00 -8.47 3.34
C SER A 26 48.37 -7.62 2.09
N PRO A 27 48.21 -6.26 2.15
CA PRO A 27 47.95 -5.42 0.97
C PRO A 27 49.00 -4.31 0.66
N ARG A 28 48.85 -3.68 -0.51
CA ARG A 28 49.38 -2.36 -0.91
C ARG A 28 48.32 -1.67 -1.80
N THR A 29 47.77 -0.46 -1.58
CA THR A 29 48.23 0.90 -1.19
C THR A 29 48.71 1.76 -2.37
N SER A 30 48.02 2.90 -2.57
CA SER A 30 48.24 3.98 -3.58
C SER A 30 48.10 3.60 -5.07
N GLY A 31 47.66 4.52 -5.95
CA GLY A 31 47.13 5.87 -5.70
C GLY A 31 47.19 6.76 -6.96
N ASP A 32 46.41 7.87 -6.95
CA ASP A 32 46.54 9.06 -7.82
C ASP A 32 46.28 8.90 -9.35
N ILE A 33 45.89 9.92 -10.14
CA ILE A 33 45.05 11.14 -9.95
C ILE A 33 44.55 11.59 -11.35
N GLY A 34 43.41 12.29 -11.43
CA GLY A 34 42.93 13.02 -12.64
C GLY A 34 41.48 12.66 -13.01
N ALA A 35 40.47 13.55 -12.98
CA ALA A 35 40.30 14.86 -13.64
C ALA A 35 39.99 14.74 -15.15
N ALA A 36 38.93 15.36 -15.71
CA ALA A 36 37.82 16.10 -15.10
C ALA A 36 36.60 16.14 -16.06
N GLY A 37 35.40 16.47 -15.56
CA GLY A 37 34.20 16.68 -16.38
C GLY A 37 33.07 17.34 -15.60
N HIS A 38 32.65 18.55 -16.00
CA HIS A 38 31.61 19.32 -15.30
C HIS A 38 30.20 18.96 -15.78
N GLY A 39 29.27 18.79 -14.84
CA GLY A 39 27.83 18.64 -15.08
C GLY A 39 27.01 19.28 -13.95
N LEU A 40 26.87 20.60 -13.97
CA LEU A 40 26.33 21.38 -12.85
C LEU A 40 24.90 21.86 -13.18
N THR A 41 23.88 21.11 -12.75
CA THR A 41 22.46 21.50 -12.89
C THR A 41 21.82 21.72 -11.51
N ARG A 42 21.22 22.90 -11.32
CA ARG A 42 20.50 23.30 -10.10
C ARG A 42 18.99 23.06 -10.27
N ARG A 43 18.34 22.47 -9.26
CA ARG A 43 17.02 22.84 -8.66
C ARG A 43 16.57 21.69 -7.75
N THR A 44 16.55 21.86 -6.41
CA THR A 44 15.48 22.41 -5.54
C THR A 44 14.21 21.55 -5.50
N ALA A 45 13.62 21.19 -4.35
CA ALA A 45 14.06 21.44 -2.96
C ALA A 45 13.48 20.39 -1.99
N VAL A 46 14.14 20.20 -0.83
CA VAL A 46 13.66 19.35 0.26
C VAL A 46 12.69 20.13 1.14
N LEU A 47 11.44 19.69 1.24
CA LEU A 47 10.43 20.27 2.13
C LEU A 47 10.61 19.74 3.57
N ALA A 48 11.61 20.28 4.26
CA ALA A 48 11.74 20.11 5.70
C ALA A 48 10.68 20.97 6.43
N VAL A 49 9.69 20.34 7.05
CA VAL A 49 8.68 21.02 7.89
C VAL A 49 9.33 21.45 9.22
N GLY A 50 10.11 22.53 9.17
CA GLY A 50 10.76 23.13 10.34
C GLY A 50 9.85 24.09 11.08
N THR A 51 9.52 23.77 12.34
CA THR A 51 8.80 24.68 13.25
C THR A 51 9.69 25.83 13.70
N ALA A 52 9.73 26.91 12.91
CA ALA A 52 10.53 28.10 13.19
C ALA A 52 9.71 29.21 13.87
N LEU A 53 9.77 29.30 15.21
CA LEU A 53 9.33 30.52 15.92
C LEU A 53 10.38 31.63 15.75
N THR A 54 10.18 32.53 14.79
CA THR A 54 11.01 33.74 14.62
C THR A 54 10.49 34.91 15.44
N ALA A 55 10.83 34.93 16.72
CA ALA A 55 10.59 36.07 17.60
C ALA A 55 11.70 37.13 17.47
N ALA A 56 11.54 38.12 16.57
CA ALA A 56 12.15 39.47 16.69
C ALA A 56 11.78 40.41 15.53
N LEU A 57 10.76 41.25 15.70
CA LEU A 57 10.73 42.61 15.13
C LEU A 57 10.17 43.55 16.21
N GLY A 58 10.95 44.58 16.57
CA GLY A 58 10.52 45.61 17.50
C GLY A 58 10.08 46.87 16.76
N GLY A 59 9.32 47.75 17.43
CA GLY A 59 9.16 49.14 16.97
C GLY A 59 7.76 49.63 16.59
N CYS A 60 6.70 49.26 17.32
CA CYS A 60 5.56 50.16 17.51
C CYS A 60 4.88 49.90 18.86
N GLY A 61 4.67 50.96 19.65
CA GLY A 61 4.31 50.86 21.06
C GLY A 61 2.80 50.81 21.32
N LEU A 62 2.23 49.60 21.39
CA LEU A 62 0.94 49.36 22.03
C LEU A 62 1.09 48.37 23.18
N ARG A 63 0.82 48.83 24.42
CA ARG A 63 0.64 47.94 25.57
C ARG A 63 -0.76 47.30 25.52
N LEU A 64 -0.92 46.33 24.61
CA LEU A 64 -1.98 45.33 24.77
C LEU A 64 -1.70 44.54 26.07
N GLY A 65 -2.76 44.24 26.81
CA GLY A 65 -2.66 43.59 28.13
C GLY A 65 -2.07 42.18 28.06
N LYS A 66 -1.57 41.67 29.20
CA LYS A 66 -1.09 40.28 29.31
C LYS A 66 -2.25 39.26 29.34
N GLY A 67 -2.95 39.13 28.23
CA GLY A 67 -3.60 37.88 27.84
C GLY A 67 -2.73 37.20 26.80
N SER A 68 -2.52 35.89 26.92
CA SER A 68 -2.12 35.10 25.75
C SER A 68 -3.22 35.23 24.69
N PRO A 69 -2.88 35.30 23.37
CA PRO A 69 -3.91 35.26 22.33
C PRO A 69 -4.82 34.05 22.52
N ALA A 70 -6.12 34.23 22.32
CA ALA A 70 -7.10 33.16 22.49
C ALA A 70 -6.84 32.06 21.45
N SER A 71 -6.16 30.99 21.86
CA SER A 71 -5.85 29.86 21.00
C SER A 71 -7.09 29.01 20.76
N LEU A 72 -7.21 28.43 19.56
CA LEU A 72 -8.16 27.34 19.34
C LEU A 72 -7.92 26.20 20.35
N PRO A 73 -8.97 25.41 20.69
CA PRO A 73 -8.78 24.17 21.44
C PRO A 73 -7.75 23.27 20.75
N SER A 74 -6.77 22.77 21.49
CA SER A 74 -5.76 21.86 20.94
C SER A 74 -6.37 20.45 20.78
N ALA A 75 -6.63 20.05 19.55
CA ALA A 75 -6.96 18.67 19.21
C ALA A 75 -5.85 17.72 19.66
N SER A 76 -6.20 16.48 20.01
CA SER A 76 -5.22 15.43 20.28
C SER A 76 -4.46 15.04 19.00
N ALA A 77 -3.35 14.32 19.15
CA ALA A 77 -2.58 13.81 18.00
C ALA A 77 -3.42 12.87 17.10
N ALA A 78 -4.35 12.10 17.69
CA ALA A 78 -5.25 11.22 16.94
C ALA A 78 -6.30 12.02 16.15
N GLU A 79 -6.95 13.00 16.78
CA GLU A 79 -7.89 13.91 16.10
C GLU A 79 -7.20 14.73 15.00
N THR A 80 -5.98 15.21 15.25
CA THR A 80 -5.16 15.92 14.24
C THR A 80 -4.84 15.02 13.04
N THR A 81 -4.62 13.72 13.27
CA THR A 81 -4.38 12.75 12.20
C THR A 81 -5.66 12.46 11.42
N ARG A 82 -6.80 12.30 12.10
CA ARG A 82 -8.12 12.13 11.45
C ARG A 82 -8.54 13.37 10.65
N ASP A 83 -8.35 14.59 11.18
CA ASP A 83 -8.62 15.85 10.47
C ASP A 83 -7.76 16.00 9.22
N GLY A 84 -6.47 15.64 9.29
CA GLY A 84 -5.58 15.63 8.13
C GLY A 84 -6.09 14.70 7.01
N LEU A 85 -6.53 13.50 7.37
CA LEU A 85 -7.12 12.54 6.43
C LEU A 85 -8.50 12.99 5.90
N ALA A 86 -9.33 13.61 6.75
CA ALA A 86 -10.63 14.15 6.35
C ALA A 86 -10.49 15.32 5.36
N ARG A 87 -9.52 16.22 5.59
CA ARG A 87 -9.18 17.29 4.64
C ARG A 87 -8.67 16.74 3.31
N GLN A 88 -7.95 15.63 3.32
CA GLN A 88 -7.52 14.96 2.09
C GLN A 88 -8.69 14.27 1.37
N ALA A 89 -9.59 13.61 2.09
CA ALA A 89 -10.82 13.03 1.51
C ALA A 89 -11.68 14.11 0.85
N ALA A 90 -11.85 15.27 1.51
CA ALA A 90 -12.54 16.43 0.94
C ALA A 90 -11.85 16.99 -0.32
N LEU A 91 -10.51 17.04 -0.34
CA LEU A 91 -9.74 17.43 -1.53
C LEU A 91 -9.93 16.45 -2.69
N ILE A 92 -9.87 15.14 -2.41
CA ILE A 92 -10.06 14.07 -3.41
C ILE A 92 -11.47 14.15 -3.99
N SER A 93 -12.52 14.22 -3.15
CA SER A 93 -13.92 14.40 -3.59
C SER A 93 -14.07 15.67 -4.44
N SER A 94 -13.58 16.81 -3.96
CA SER A 94 -13.68 18.08 -4.70
C SER A 94 -12.97 18.04 -6.05
N THR A 95 -11.79 17.41 -6.13
CA THR A 95 -11.01 17.27 -7.38
C THR A 95 -11.70 16.31 -8.35
N ALA A 96 -12.18 15.17 -7.84
CA ALA A 96 -12.91 14.18 -8.61
C ALA A 96 -14.21 14.75 -9.19
N GLY A 97 -14.95 15.56 -8.42
CA GLY A 97 -16.15 16.24 -8.89
C GLY A 97 -15.90 17.26 -10.01
N VAL A 98 -14.78 18.00 -9.97
CA VAL A 98 -14.38 18.89 -11.08
C VAL A 98 -14.00 18.10 -12.32
N VAL A 99 -13.21 17.02 -12.17
CA VAL A 99 -12.80 16.16 -13.29
C VAL A 99 -14.01 15.50 -13.96
N ALA A 100 -14.94 14.95 -13.19
CA ALA A 100 -16.17 14.31 -13.69
C ALA A 100 -17.10 15.26 -14.47
N GLN A 101 -17.04 16.57 -14.17
CA GLN A 101 -17.84 17.61 -14.85
C GLN A 101 -17.08 18.32 -15.97
N SER A 102 -15.79 18.03 -16.16
CA SER A 102 -14.97 18.71 -17.15
C SER A 102 -15.32 18.26 -18.59
N GLY A 103 -15.73 19.20 -19.44
CA GLY A 103 -16.18 18.92 -20.81
C GLY A 103 -15.10 18.49 -21.81
N GLY A 104 -13.98 17.94 -21.33
CA GLY A 104 -12.82 17.51 -22.12
C GLY A 104 -12.21 16.16 -21.71
N VAL A 105 -12.77 15.47 -20.70
CA VAL A 105 -12.42 14.07 -20.42
C VAL A 105 -13.26 13.11 -21.27
N ASP A 106 -12.78 11.88 -21.46
CA ASP A 106 -13.51 10.86 -22.22
C ASP A 106 -14.65 10.20 -21.42
N SER A 107 -15.45 9.39 -22.13
CA SER A 107 -16.60 8.68 -21.59
C SER A 107 -16.27 7.60 -20.54
N THR A 108 -14.99 7.27 -20.35
CA THR A 108 -14.53 6.29 -19.37
C THR A 108 -14.06 7.00 -18.09
N THR A 109 -13.37 8.13 -18.25
CA THR A 109 -12.75 8.91 -17.19
C THR A 109 -13.76 9.61 -16.29
N ALA A 110 -14.83 10.18 -16.86
CA ALA A 110 -15.86 10.88 -16.07
C ALA A 110 -16.61 9.95 -15.08
N PRO A 111 -17.07 8.74 -15.48
CA PRO A 111 -17.61 7.76 -14.53
C PRO A 111 -16.62 7.32 -13.44
N LEU A 112 -15.34 7.10 -13.78
CA LEU A 112 -14.31 6.73 -12.80
C LEU A 112 -14.11 7.84 -11.76
N ALA A 113 -14.05 9.11 -12.21
CA ALA A 113 -13.94 10.25 -11.32
C ALA A 113 -15.17 10.39 -10.40
N GLU A 114 -16.40 10.23 -10.90
CA GLU A 114 -17.59 10.29 -10.05
C GLU A 114 -17.66 9.13 -9.03
N GLY A 115 -17.20 7.93 -9.38
CA GLY A 115 -17.05 6.82 -8.44
C GLY A 115 -16.01 7.09 -7.32
N VAL A 116 -14.88 7.72 -7.67
CA VAL A 116 -13.89 8.19 -6.71
C VAL A 116 -14.47 9.27 -5.79
N LYS A 117 -15.27 10.20 -6.34
CA LYS A 117 -15.97 11.23 -5.54
C LYS A 117 -16.88 10.58 -4.49
N GLN A 118 -17.78 9.69 -4.91
CA GLN A 118 -18.72 8.99 -4.02
C GLN A 118 -18.01 8.18 -2.93
N THR A 119 -16.88 7.55 -3.28
CA THR A 119 -16.04 6.82 -2.33
C THR A 119 -15.41 7.77 -1.29
N ALA A 120 -14.86 8.90 -1.74
CA ALA A 120 -14.24 9.89 -0.88
C ALA A 120 -15.26 10.61 0.04
N ASP A 121 -16.49 10.82 -0.44
CA ASP A 121 -17.61 11.33 0.36
C ASP A 121 -17.94 10.37 1.54
N ALA A 122 -18.05 9.07 1.28
CA ALA A 122 -18.31 8.06 2.32
C ALA A 122 -17.12 7.85 3.29
N GLN A 123 -15.89 8.01 2.81
CA GLN A 123 -14.69 8.00 3.64
C GLN A 123 -14.63 9.22 4.58
N LEU A 124 -15.01 10.40 4.08
CA LEU A 124 -15.09 11.63 4.86
C LEU A 124 -16.14 11.51 5.98
N GLU A 125 -17.30 10.92 5.71
CA GLU A 125 -18.30 10.61 6.73
C GLU A 125 -17.74 9.66 7.80
N THR A 126 -17.08 8.57 7.39
CA THR A 126 -16.50 7.58 8.32
C THR A 126 -15.37 8.16 9.19
N LEU A 127 -14.62 9.15 8.67
CA LEU A 127 -13.60 9.88 9.43
C LEU A 127 -14.19 10.85 10.48
N GLY A 128 -15.51 11.12 10.43
CA GLY A 128 -16.21 12.08 11.29
C GLY A 128 -16.26 13.50 10.72
N GLY A 129 -15.97 13.68 9.43
CA GLY A 129 -15.86 14.99 8.78
C GLY A 129 -14.56 15.74 9.09
N VAL A 130 -14.41 16.92 8.49
CA VAL A 130 -13.30 17.85 8.81
C VAL A 130 -13.57 18.48 10.18
N TRP A 131 -12.55 18.57 11.03
CA TRP A 131 -12.69 19.02 12.42
C TRP A 131 -13.11 20.50 12.50
N GLN A 132 -14.13 20.75 13.32
CA GLN A 132 -14.68 22.08 13.59
C GLN A 132 -14.56 22.41 15.09
N PRO A 133 -13.78 23.42 15.50
CA PRO A 133 -13.65 23.81 16.91
C PRO A 133 -14.92 24.45 17.50
N TRP A 134 -15.87 24.88 16.65
CA TRP A 134 -17.03 25.69 17.03
C TRP A 134 -18.32 25.15 16.40
N PRO A 135 -18.99 24.13 16.99
CA PRO A 135 -20.11 23.43 16.36
C PRO A 135 -21.39 24.27 16.12
N THR A 136 -21.56 25.39 16.82
CA THR A 136 -22.81 26.18 16.80
C THR A 136 -22.62 27.69 16.65
N GLN A 137 -21.48 28.26 17.08
CA GLN A 137 -21.18 29.68 16.88
C GLN A 137 -19.67 29.93 16.98
N VAL A 138 -19.08 30.55 15.96
CA VAL A 138 -17.66 30.94 15.96
C VAL A 138 -17.48 32.19 16.85
N PRO A 139 -16.67 32.15 17.93
CA PRO A 139 -16.41 33.32 18.75
C PRO A 139 -15.56 34.35 18.00
N SER A 140 -16.03 35.60 17.91
CA SER A 140 -15.42 36.67 17.11
C SER A 140 -14.03 37.15 17.59
N SER A 141 -13.53 36.61 18.71
CA SER A 141 -12.22 36.90 19.29
C SER A 141 -11.17 35.80 19.07
N TYR A 142 -11.51 34.69 18.40
CA TYR A 142 -10.63 33.55 18.17
C TYR A 142 -10.17 33.47 16.69
N PRO A 143 -9.02 32.83 16.40
CA PRO A 143 -8.57 32.59 15.03
C PRO A 143 -9.58 31.81 14.19
N THR A 144 -9.73 32.20 12.93
CA THR A 144 -10.44 31.39 11.92
C THR A 144 -9.67 30.11 11.63
N VAL A 145 -10.37 28.99 11.52
CA VAL A 145 -9.80 27.71 11.07
C VAL A 145 -9.29 27.84 9.63
N ALA A 146 -8.27 27.07 9.26
CA ALA A 146 -7.94 26.88 7.86
C ALA A 146 -9.17 26.31 7.11
N PRO A 147 -9.51 26.83 5.91
CA PRO A 147 -10.65 26.33 5.15
C PRO A 147 -10.49 24.84 4.80
N VAL A 148 -11.62 24.19 4.48
CA VAL A 148 -11.59 22.85 3.87
C VAL A 148 -10.90 22.98 2.50
N PRO A 149 -9.91 22.13 2.19
CA PRO A 149 -9.30 22.14 0.86
C PRO A 149 -10.32 21.80 -0.23
N SER A 150 -10.26 22.52 -1.35
CA SER A 150 -11.11 22.32 -2.52
C SER A 150 -10.31 22.51 -3.80
N ALA A 151 -10.69 21.81 -4.85
CA ALA A 151 -10.05 21.89 -6.15
C ALA A 151 -10.27 23.25 -6.84
N SER A 152 -9.36 23.62 -7.73
CA SER A 152 -9.61 24.73 -8.65
C SER A 152 -10.65 24.30 -9.71
N ALA A 153 -11.40 25.25 -10.27
CA ALA A 153 -12.38 24.98 -11.32
C ALA A 153 -11.77 24.48 -12.66
N GLY A 154 -10.44 24.44 -12.77
CA GLY A 154 -9.70 23.87 -13.90
C GLY A 154 -8.84 22.66 -13.52
N ALA A 155 -9.13 21.99 -12.40
CA ALA A 155 -8.39 20.80 -11.97
C ALA A 155 -8.53 19.64 -12.97
N SER A 156 -7.43 18.92 -13.17
CA SER A 156 -7.26 17.88 -14.18
C SER A 156 -7.23 16.47 -13.59
N VAL A 157 -7.26 15.46 -14.47
CA VAL A 157 -7.04 14.05 -14.10
C VAL A 157 -5.69 13.86 -13.38
N GLN A 158 -4.66 14.64 -13.75
CA GLN A 158 -3.34 14.60 -13.10
C GLN A 158 -3.36 15.21 -11.70
N ASP A 159 -4.20 16.21 -11.44
CA ASP A 159 -4.40 16.75 -10.09
C ASP A 159 -5.14 15.74 -9.20
N LEU A 160 -6.12 15.01 -9.76
CA LEU A 160 -6.82 13.92 -9.06
C LEU A 160 -5.85 12.77 -8.71
N ALA A 161 -5.04 12.33 -9.67
CA ALA A 161 -4.00 11.32 -9.42
C ALA A 161 -3.01 11.79 -8.34
N THR A 162 -2.57 13.05 -8.38
CA THR A 162 -1.67 13.63 -7.36
C THR A 162 -2.32 13.63 -5.98
N ALA A 163 -3.59 14.06 -5.87
CA ALA A 163 -4.33 14.05 -4.60
C ALA A 163 -4.52 12.63 -4.01
N LEU A 164 -4.70 11.63 -4.87
CA LEU A 164 -4.79 10.21 -4.47
C LEU A 164 -3.43 9.65 -4.02
N ALA A 165 -2.32 10.00 -4.70
CA ALA A 165 -0.97 9.58 -4.33
C ALA A 165 -0.46 10.21 -3.03
N ASP A 166 -0.67 11.52 -2.85
CA ASP A 166 -0.38 12.22 -1.60
C ASP A 166 -1.28 11.67 -0.47
N GLY A 167 -2.54 11.35 -0.78
CA GLY A 167 -3.48 10.76 0.16
C GLY A 167 -3.08 9.37 0.63
N SER A 168 -2.79 8.43 -0.29
CA SER A 168 -2.35 7.08 0.09
C SER A 168 -1.04 7.11 0.87
N THR A 169 -0.13 8.05 0.56
CA THR A 169 1.09 8.30 1.33
C THR A 169 0.79 8.82 2.74
N LEU A 170 -0.17 9.74 2.90
CA LEU A 170 -0.59 10.25 4.21
C LEU A 170 -1.27 9.16 5.05
N ALA A 171 -2.19 8.40 4.46
CA ALA A 171 -2.87 7.26 5.10
C ALA A 171 -1.89 6.16 5.52
N ARG A 172 -0.92 5.80 4.67
CA ARG A 172 0.12 4.82 4.96
C ARG A 172 0.91 5.22 6.20
N ARG A 173 1.35 6.48 6.25
CA ARG A 173 2.07 7.03 7.42
C ARG A 173 1.21 7.02 8.67
N ALA A 174 -0.04 7.47 8.57
CA ALA A 174 -0.98 7.47 9.68
C ALA A 174 -1.19 6.06 10.25
N ALA A 175 -1.47 5.06 9.40
CA ALA A 175 -1.64 3.65 9.75
C ALA A 175 -0.42 3.06 10.47
N ILE A 176 0.78 3.37 9.97
CA ILE A 176 2.04 2.92 10.59
C ILE A 176 2.19 3.51 12.00
N THR A 177 1.91 4.80 12.19
CA THR A 177 2.07 5.47 13.50
C THR A 177 0.90 5.33 14.46
N ALA A 178 -0.26 4.82 14.00
CA ALA A 178 -1.49 4.78 14.78
C ALA A 178 -1.37 3.90 16.04
N THR A 179 -1.69 4.50 17.18
CA THR A 179 -1.63 3.89 18.53
C THR A 179 -2.88 3.11 18.91
N SER A 180 -4.01 3.39 18.27
CA SER A 180 -5.26 2.61 18.36
C SER A 180 -5.30 1.56 17.24
N GLU A 181 -5.73 0.33 17.55
CA GLU A 181 -5.94 -0.69 16.53
C GLU A 181 -7.01 -0.27 15.50
N GLN A 182 -8.06 0.44 15.94
CA GLN A 182 -9.17 0.85 15.07
C GLN A 182 -8.73 1.95 14.09
N ASP A 183 -7.95 2.93 14.57
CA ASP A 183 -7.34 3.94 13.68
C ASP A 183 -6.38 3.28 12.69
N ALA A 184 -5.55 2.35 13.14
CA ALA A 184 -4.59 1.68 12.28
C ALA A 184 -5.28 0.81 11.20
N ARG A 185 -6.38 0.12 11.54
CA ARG A 185 -7.26 -0.58 10.59
C ARG A 185 -7.87 0.41 9.58
N LEU A 186 -8.54 1.47 10.06
CA LEU A 186 -9.20 2.49 9.21
C LEU A 186 -8.22 3.14 8.24
N PHE A 187 -7.05 3.56 8.71
CA PHE A 187 -6.05 4.24 7.90
C PHE A 187 -5.36 3.27 6.92
N THR A 188 -5.27 1.97 7.25
CA THR A 188 -4.84 0.94 6.29
C THR A 188 -5.86 0.80 5.16
N SER A 189 -7.16 0.73 5.47
CA SER A 189 -8.21 0.66 4.46
C SER A 189 -8.27 1.91 3.57
N LEU A 190 -8.06 3.11 4.12
CA LEU A 190 -7.87 4.33 3.31
C LEU A 190 -6.63 4.25 2.42
N THR A 191 -5.53 3.71 2.93
CA THR A 191 -4.30 3.48 2.14
C THR A 191 -4.60 2.60 0.93
N VAL A 192 -5.30 1.47 1.13
CA VAL A 192 -5.70 0.56 0.06
C VAL A 192 -6.62 1.25 -0.95
N ALA A 193 -7.70 1.88 -0.49
CA ALA A 193 -8.68 2.53 -1.37
C ALA A 193 -8.03 3.61 -2.26
N TRP A 194 -7.26 4.53 -1.66
CA TRP A 194 -6.62 5.61 -2.42
C TRP A 194 -5.49 5.11 -3.33
N SER A 195 -4.84 3.99 -3.00
CA SER A 195 -3.85 3.36 -3.89
C SER A 195 -4.52 2.73 -5.11
N LEU A 196 -5.59 1.95 -4.94
CA LEU A 196 -6.36 1.38 -6.05
C LEU A 196 -6.95 2.47 -6.95
N GLN A 197 -7.49 3.53 -6.36
CA GLN A 197 -8.05 4.66 -7.10
C GLN A 197 -7.00 5.47 -7.87
N HIS A 198 -5.80 5.62 -7.31
CA HIS A 198 -4.67 6.22 -8.02
C HIS A 198 -4.32 5.40 -9.28
N ASP A 199 -4.24 4.08 -9.15
CA ASP A 199 -3.84 3.17 -10.23
C ASP A 199 -4.81 3.20 -11.44
N LEU A 200 -6.05 3.67 -11.26
CA LEU A 200 -7.03 3.90 -12.34
C LEU A 200 -6.61 5.02 -13.31
N PHE A 201 -5.88 6.03 -12.82
CA PHE A 201 -5.46 7.21 -13.60
C PHE A 201 -3.96 7.22 -13.91
N ALA A 202 -3.15 6.63 -13.02
CA ALA A 202 -1.70 6.52 -13.15
C ALA A 202 -1.25 5.10 -12.77
N PRO A 203 -1.24 4.15 -13.73
CA PRO A 203 -0.85 2.77 -13.48
C PRO A 203 0.54 2.65 -12.84
N PRO A 204 0.77 1.70 -11.93
CA PRO A 204 2.02 1.59 -11.18
C PRO A 204 3.22 1.35 -12.13
N SER A 205 4.15 2.31 -12.14
CA SER A 205 5.31 2.33 -13.03
C SER A 205 6.52 1.51 -12.54
N SER A 206 6.42 0.95 -11.33
CA SER A 206 7.41 0.10 -10.69
C SER A 206 6.72 -1.03 -9.92
N ALA A 207 7.41 -2.15 -9.74
CA ALA A 207 6.98 -3.15 -8.76
C ALA A 207 7.20 -2.59 -7.34
N ASP A 208 6.14 -2.54 -6.54
CA ASP A 208 6.20 -2.20 -5.11
C ASP A 208 7.11 -3.16 -4.34
N THR A 209 7.75 -2.67 -3.28
CA THR A 209 8.58 -3.48 -2.37
C THR A 209 7.76 -4.64 -1.79
N PRO A 210 8.15 -5.91 -2.01
CA PRO A 210 7.41 -7.05 -1.51
C PRO A 210 7.21 -7.03 0.02
N ARG A 211 6.00 -7.39 0.45
CA ARG A 211 5.61 -7.52 1.87
C ARG A 211 6.59 -8.33 2.72
N VAL A 212 7.26 -9.34 2.15
CA VAL A 212 8.28 -10.15 2.83
C VAL A 212 9.58 -9.40 3.15
N GLU A 213 9.97 -8.43 2.33
CA GLU A 213 11.18 -7.62 2.53
C GLU A 213 10.92 -6.58 3.63
N VAL A 214 9.74 -5.96 3.62
CA VAL A 214 9.28 -5.02 4.66
C VAL A 214 9.12 -5.72 6.02
N ALA A 215 8.72 -6.99 6.05
CA ALA A 215 8.44 -7.73 7.29
C ALA A 215 9.66 -7.95 8.18
N GLN A 216 10.88 -8.01 7.63
CA GLN A 216 12.14 -8.16 8.39
C GLN A 216 12.12 -9.32 9.42
N GLY A 217 11.50 -10.45 9.07
CA GLY A 217 11.35 -11.60 9.97
C GLY A 217 10.22 -11.49 11.02
N SER A 218 9.31 -10.52 10.87
CA SER A 218 8.10 -10.43 11.69
C SER A 218 7.14 -11.59 11.43
N LYS A 219 6.53 -12.11 12.50
CA LYS A 219 5.41 -13.06 12.43
C LYS A 219 4.13 -12.39 11.94
N ILE A 220 3.17 -13.22 11.58
CA ILE A 220 1.75 -12.88 11.36
C ILE A 220 0.88 -13.78 12.25
N SER A 221 -0.43 -13.56 12.31
CA SER A 221 -1.35 -14.55 12.87
C SER A 221 -1.37 -15.83 12.02
N SER A 222 -1.67 -16.97 12.65
CA SER A 222 -1.89 -18.22 11.93
C SER A 222 -3.16 -18.19 11.06
N GLY A 223 -4.09 -17.27 11.34
CA GLY A 223 -5.23 -16.95 10.46
C GLY A 223 -4.78 -16.38 9.12
N LEU A 224 -3.97 -15.31 9.11
CA LEU A 224 -3.45 -14.72 7.88
C LEU A 224 -2.50 -15.68 7.13
N LEU A 225 -1.67 -16.46 7.85
CA LEU A 225 -0.85 -17.51 7.24
C LEU A 225 -1.72 -18.51 6.45
N THR A 226 -2.84 -18.94 7.05
CA THR A 226 -3.82 -19.83 6.43
C THR A 226 -4.50 -19.16 5.22
N SER A 227 -4.78 -17.85 5.26
CA SER A 227 -5.32 -17.11 4.10
C SER A 227 -4.31 -17.03 2.94
N TYR A 228 -3.02 -16.79 3.22
CA TYR A 228 -1.98 -16.81 2.18
C TYR A 228 -1.78 -18.21 1.59
N ASP A 229 -1.82 -19.27 2.40
CA ASP A 229 -1.70 -20.63 1.86
C ASP A 229 -2.95 -21.08 1.08
N ALA A 230 -4.14 -20.62 1.49
CA ALA A 230 -5.37 -20.78 0.71
C ALA A 230 -5.28 -20.08 -0.65
N ALA A 231 -4.70 -18.87 -0.71
CA ALA A 231 -4.44 -18.18 -1.97
C ALA A 231 -3.41 -18.93 -2.82
N ARG A 232 -2.29 -19.38 -2.24
CA ARG A 232 -1.30 -20.21 -2.94
C ARG A 232 -1.95 -21.43 -3.59
N TYR A 233 -2.72 -22.20 -2.83
CA TYR A 233 -3.43 -23.39 -3.31
C TYR A 233 -4.45 -23.07 -4.41
N ALA A 234 -5.29 -22.05 -4.21
CA ALA A 234 -6.26 -21.62 -5.21
C ALA A 234 -5.58 -21.18 -6.52
N MET A 235 -4.44 -20.49 -6.44
CA MET A 235 -3.66 -20.05 -7.60
C MET A 235 -2.94 -21.19 -8.32
N GLU A 236 -2.48 -22.22 -7.60
CA GLU A 236 -1.92 -23.44 -8.19
C GLU A 236 -2.99 -24.24 -8.96
N GLU A 237 -4.17 -24.46 -8.35
CA GLU A 237 -5.33 -25.07 -9.00
C GLU A 237 -5.82 -24.25 -10.21
N LEU A 238 -5.85 -22.92 -10.08
CA LEU A 238 -6.23 -22.01 -11.14
C LEU A 238 -5.26 -22.07 -12.33
N ALA A 239 -3.96 -22.07 -12.08
CA ALA A 239 -2.93 -22.21 -13.12
C ALA A 239 -3.01 -23.55 -13.86
N ALA A 240 -3.34 -24.63 -13.15
CA ALA A 240 -3.49 -25.97 -13.74
C ALA A 240 -4.77 -26.11 -14.60
N ARG A 241 -5.79 -25.27 -14.36
CA ARG A 241 -7.13 -25.37 -14.99
C ARG A 241 -7.44 -24.26 -16.01
N SER A 242 -6.56 -23.28 -16.17
CA SER A 242 -6.78 -22.10 -17.02
C SER A 242 -5.77 -22.02 -18.15
N ASP A 243 -6.08 -21.24 -19.18
CA ASP A 243 -5.15 -20.85 -20.25
C ASP A 243 -4.56 -19.45 -20.03
N ASP A 244 -3.59 -19.08 -20.85
CA ASP A 244 -2.97 -17.76 -20.79
C ASP A 244 -3.90 -16.67 -21.36
N PRO A 245 -3.95 -15.46 -20.76
CA PRO A 245 -3.02 -14.94 -19.76
C PRO A 245 -3.29 -15.35 -18.30
N GLN A 246 -4.45 -15.95 -18.00
CA GLN A 246 -4.88 -16.27 -16.63
C GLN A 246 -3.91 -17.25 -15.93
N ARG A 247 -3.42 -18.25 -16.66
CA ARG A 247 -2.37 -19.18 -16.21
C ARG A 247 -1.11 -18.44 -15.75
N THR A 248 -0.56 -17.56 -16.58
CA THR A 248 0.62 -16.75 -16.24
C THR A 248 0.38 -15.87 -15.01
N GLN A 249 -0.79 -15.22 -14.90
CA GLN A 249 -1.15 -14.41 -13.72
C GLN A 249 -1.22 -15.26 -12.44
N ALA A 250 -1.89 -16.41 -12.49
CA ALA A 250 -1.99 -17.33 -11.36
C ALA A 250 -0.62 -17.90 -10.93
N ILE A 251 0.29 -18.15 -11.87
CA ILE A 251 1.68 -18.57 -11.60
C ILE A 251 2.52 -17.45 -10.95
N ALA A 252 2.20 -16.17 -11.18
CA ALA A 252 2.84 -15.06 -10.49
C ALA A 252 2.29 -14.91 -9.06
N ASP A 253 0.96 -14.96 -8.92
CA ASP A 253 0.25 -14.83 -7.64
C ASP A 253 0.58 -15.97 -6.66
N SER A 254 0.65 -17.23 -7.13
CA SER A 254 1.01 -18.37 -6.27
C SER A 254 2.42 -18.24 -5.69
N LYS A 255 3.37 -17.68 -6.45
CA LYS A 255 4.75 -17.44 -5.98
C LYS A 255 4.82 -16.37 -4.89
N VAL A 256 4.02 -15.31 -5.00
CA VAL A 256 3.95 -14.26 -3.98
C VAL A 256 3.29 -14.80 -2.71
N ALA A 257 2.18 -15.53 -2.83
CA ALA A 257 1.58 -16.21 -1.69
C ALA A 257 2.55 -17.21 -1.02
N THR A 258 3.28 -18.00 -1.82
CA THR A 258 4.33 -18.92 -1.34
C THR A 258 5.44 -18.22 -0.58
N SER A 259 5.92 -17.06 -1.06
CA SER A 259 7.01 -16.34 -0.39
C SER A 259 6.58 -15.83 0.99
N VAL A 260 5.33 -15.34 1.12
CA VAL A 260 4.79 -14.90 2.41
C VAL A 260 4.59 -16.07 3.38
N VAL A 261 4.03 -17.20 2.93
CA VAL A 261 3.90 -18.41 3.76
C VAL A 261 5.27 -18.87 4.26
N ASN A 262 6.26 -19.00 3.37
CA ASN A 262 7.60 -19.47 3.75
C ASN A 262 8.30 -18.49 4.70
N ALA A 263 8.18 -17.18 4.48
CA ALA A 263 8.72 -16.16 5.38
C ALA A 263 8.03 -16.19 6.76
N ALA A 264 6.71 -16.37 6.80
CA ALA A 264 5.95 -16.45 8.04
C ALA A 264 6.30 -17.70 8.88
N VAL A 265 6.44 -18.87 8.23
CA VAL A 265 6.90 -20.11 8.89
C VAL A 265 8.34 -19.96 9.37
N ALA A 266 9.24 -19.38 8.57
CA ALA A 266 10.63 -19.13 8.97
C ALA A 266 10.76 -18.13 10.14
N ALA A 267 9.86 -17.14 10.22
CA ALA A 267 9.71 -16.24 11.37
C ALA A 267 9.16 -16.95 12.64
N GLY A 268 8.75 -18.23 12.54
CA GLY A 268 8.16 -18.99 13.64
C GLY A 268 6.70 -18.67 13.91
N THR A 269 5.93 -18.30 12.88
CA THR A 269 4.46 -18.30 12.94
C THR A 269 3.96 -19.73 13.14
N GLU A 270 2.85 -19.89 13.86
CA GLU A 270 2.19 -21.19 14.04
C GLU A 270 1.62 -21.68 12.70
N ASP A 271 2.11 -22.81 12.20
CA ASP A 271 1.68 -23.40 10.93
C ASP A 271 0.34 -24.14 11.10
N LYS A 272 -0.72 -23.58 10.53
CA LYS A 272 -2.10 -24.13 10.52
C LYS A 272 -2.61 -24.43 9.11
N ARG A 273 -1.71 -24.65 8.15
CA ARG A 273 -2.08 -24.97 6.77
C ARG A 273 -2.91 -26.24 6.68
N LEU A 274 -3.91 -26.21 5.80
CA LEU A 274 -4.79 -27.34 5.54
C LEU A 274 -4.22 -28.22 4.41
N SER A 275 -4.63 -29.49 4.37
CA SER A 275 -4.26 -30.41 3.28
C SER A 275 -4.95 -30.08 1.95
N ALA A 276 -6.06 -29.34 1.99
CA ALA A 276 -6.77 -28.79 0.84
C ALA A 276 -7.65 -27.62 1.30
N TYR A 277 -8.02 -26.73 0.38
CA TYR A 277 -8.97 -25.63 0.62
C TYR A 277 -10.20 -25.78 -0.28
N VAL A 278 -11.35 -25.33 0.22
CA VAL A 278 -12.64 -25.45 -0.48
C VAL A 278 -12.74 -24.36 -1.55
N ALA A 279 -13.02 -24.76 -2.79
CA ALA A 279 -13.38 -23.85 -3.87
C ALA A 279 -14.77 -23.23 -3.62
N PRO A 280 -15.04 -21.98 -4.05
CA PRO A 280 -16.35 -21.37 -3.88
C PRO A 280 -17.42 -22.13 -4.67
N THR A 281 -18.68 -21.96 -4.26
CA THR A 281 -19.85 -22.33 -5.08
C THR A 281 -19.81 -21.57 -6.41
N GLU A 282 -20.38 -22.17 -7.46
CA GLU A 282 -20.44 -21.55 -8.79
C GLU A 282 -21.19 -20.22 -8.78
N SER A 283 -20.81 -19.33 -9.70
CA SER A 283 -21.42 -18.01 -9.86
C SER A 283 -22.86 -18.10 -10.36
N THR A 284 -23.72 -17.19 -9.89
CA THR A 284 -25.03 -16.92 -10.51
C THR A 284 -24.92 -16.00 -11.74
N ASP A 285 -23.81 -15.27 -11.89
CA ASP A 285 -23.44 -14.57 -13.13
C ASP A 285 -22.63 -15.54 -14.02
N PRO A 286 -23.15 -15.95 -15.19
CA PRO A 286 -22.48 -16.90 -16.09
C PRO A 286 -21.19 -16.36 -16.72
N ASN A 287 -20.90 -15.06 -16.59
CA ASN A 287 -19.67 -14.44 -17.09
C ASN A 287 -18.49 -14.59 -16.12
N VAL A 288 -18.72 -15.01 -14.87
CA VAL A 288 -17.68 -15.19 -13.85
C VAL A 288 -17.48 -16.68 -13.55
N SER A 289 -16.35 -17.23 -13.99
CA SER A 289 -15.99 -18.62 -13.70
C SER A 289 -15.68 -18.82 -12.22
N THR A 290 -15.93 -20.03 -11.71
CA THR A 290 -15.62 -20.45 -10.33
C THR A 290 -14.13 -20.24 -10.01
N GLN A 291 -13.26 -20.43 -11.01
CA GLN A 291 -11.86 -20.03 -11.06
C GLN A 291 -11.62 -18.57 -10.63
N VAL A 292 -12.29 -17.62 -11.30
CA VAL A 292 -12.16 -16.18 -11.04
C VAL A 292 -12.80 -15.79 -9.71
N LEU A 293 -13.94 -16.39 -9.34
CA LEU A 293 -14.50 -16.21 -8.00
C LEU A 293 -13.54 -16.64 -6.89
N TRP A 294 -12.83 -17.76 -7.07
CA TRP A 294 -11.89 -18.26 -6.08
C TRP A 294 -10.73 -17.28 -5.89
N ALA A 295 -10.19 -16.78 -7.01
CA ALA A 295 -9.14 -15.77 -7.02
C ALA A 295 -9.54 -14.47 -6.29
N ARG A 296 -10.74 -13.95 -6.59
CA ARG A 296 -11.32 -12.78 -5.90
C ARG A 296 -11.44 -13.03 -4.40
N GLN A 297 -11.99 -14.18 -3.99
CA GLN A 297 -12.25 -14.49 -2.59
C GLN A 297 -10.95 -14.62 -1.77
N VAL A 298 -9.95 -15.36 -2.25
CA VAL A 298 -8.72 -15.59 -1.48
C VAL A 298 -7.90 -14.30 -1.31
N TRP A 299 -7.81 -13.47 -2.34
CA TRP A 299 -7.11 -12.19 -2.23
C TRP A 299 -7.87 -11.18 -1.36
N SER A 300 -9.21 -11.13 -1.44
CA SER A 300 -10.03 -10.27 -0.57
C SER A 300 -9.99 -10.70 0.91
N ASN A 301 -9.85 -12.00 1.18
CA ASN A 301 -9.59 -12.51 2.53
C ASN A 301 -8.23 -12.04 3.07
N ILE A 302 -7.19 -11.99 2.22
CA ILE A 302 -5.87 -11.49 2.60
C ILE A 302 -5.90 -9.98 2.87
N VAL A 303 -6.58 -9.17 2.03
CA VAL A 303 -6.78 -7.73 2.31
C VAL A 303 -7.39 -7.53 3.70
N SER A 304 -8.45 -8.29 4.01
CA SER A 304 -9.11 -8.25 5.31
C SER A 304 -8.17 -8.66 6.44
N GLY A 305 -7.42 -9.76 6.28
CA GLY A 305 -6.46 -10.24 7.27
C GLY A 305 -5.30 -9.27 7.53
N GLU A 306 -4.72 -8.70 6.48
CA GLU A 306 -3.63 -7.71 6.60
C GLU A 306 -4.12 -6.39 7.21
N VAL A 307 -5.37 -5.96 6.96
CA VAL A 307 -5.98 -4.85 7.72
C VAL A 307 -6.08 -5.19 9.20
N GLN A 308 -6.43 -6.44 9.58
CA GLN A 308 -6.46 -6.84 10.99
C GLN A 308 -5.07 -6.90 11.65
N GLU A 309 -4.03 -7.43 10.96
CA GLU A 309 -2.63 -7.34 11.41
C GLU A 309 -2.17 -5.88 11.54
N ALA A 310 -2.55 -5.04 10.58
CA ALA A 310 -2.30 -3.60 10.62
C ALA A 310 -3.06 -2.91 11.76
N GLY A 311 -4.03 -3.56 12.42
CA GLY A 311 -4.50 -3.20 13.76
C GLY A 311 -3.56 -3.69 14.87
N SER A 312 -3.38 -5.01 14.98
CA SER A 312 -2.84 -5.66 16.20
C SER A 312 -1.31 -5.81 16.28
N ALA A 313 -0.56 -5.55 15.21
CA ALA A 313 0.89 -5.34 15.30
C ALA A 313 1.24 -4.10 16.15
N LYS A 314 2.52 -3.90 16.48
CA LYS A 314 2.97 -2.72 17.22
C LYS A 314 3.07 -1.50 16.29
N ALA A 315 2.60 -0.33 16.74
CA ALA A 315 2.81 0.94 16.04
C ALA A 315 4.31 1.20 15.75
N SER A 316 4.60 1.75 14.57
CA SER A 316 5.95 2.02 14.04
C SER A 316 6.90 0.81 14.07
N SER A 317 6.39 -0.38 13.74
CA SER A 317 7.19 -1.62 13.61
C SER A 317 7.21 -2.16 12.17
N PRO A 318 8.23 -2.94 11.78
CA PRO A 318 8.26 -3.62 10.47
C PRO A 318 7.04 -4.51 10.23
N ALA A 319 6.49 -5.14 11.27
CA ALA A 319 5.25 -5.92 11.19
C ALA A 319 4.05 -5.07 10.75
N ARG A 320 3.88 -3.87 11.32
CA ARG A 320 2.82 -2.92 10.96
C ARG A 320 3.00 -2.41 9.53
N GLU A 321 4.22 -2.03 9.14
CA GLU A 321 4.46 -1.55 7.77
C GLU A 321 4.29 -2.66 6.71
N ALA A 322 4.70 -3.88 7.03
CA ALA A 322 4.51 -5.04 6.16
C ALA A 322 3.03 -5.39 6.00
N ALA A 323 2.21 -5.25 7.05
CA ALA A 323 0.77 -5.44 6.96
C ALA A 323 0.10 -4.39 6.05
N VAL A 324 0.43 -3.11 6.22
CA VAL A 324 -0.07 -2.04 5.32
C VAL A 324 0.38 -2.28 3.87
N THR A 325 1.59 -2.80 3.66
CA THR A 325 2.11 -3.15 2.32
C THR A 325 1.38 -4.37 1.73
N GLY A 326 1.16 -5.41 2.53
CA GLY A 326 0.45 -6.64 2.13
C GLY A 326 -1.02 -6.39 1.77
N ALA A 327 -1.69 -5.49 2.50
CA ALA A 327 -3.06 -5.09 2.20
C ALA A 327 -3.18 -4.45 0.80
N VAL A 328 -2.23 -3.58 0.41
CA VAL A 328 -2.21 -2.94 -0.92
C VAL A 328 -1.89 -3.95 -2.02
N ASP A 329 -0.88 -4.80 -1.84
CA ASP A 329 -0.51 -5.84 -2.81
C ASP A 329 -1.66 -6.85 -3.04
N ALA A 330 -2.26 -7.36 -1.96
CA ALA A 330 -3.38 -8.29 -2.04
C ALA A 330 -4.62 -7.65 -2.69
N ALA A 331 -4.86 -6.36 -2.44
CA ALA A 331 -5.98 -5.65 -3.05
C ALA A 331 -5.78 -5.45 -4.55
N ARG A 332 -4.57 -5.07 -4.98
CA ARG A 332 -4.19 -4.97 -6.40
C ARG A 332 -4.37 -6.31 -7.11
N ARG A 333 -3.99 -7.43 -6.48
CA ARG A 333 -4.23 -8.79 -7.02
C ARG A 333 -5.72 -9.11 -7.11
N ALA A 334 -6.51 -8.84 -6.07
CA ALA A 334 -7.95 -9.01 -6.08
C ALA A 334 -8.60 -8.22 -7.25
N THR A 335 -8.24 -6.94 -7.42
CA THR A 335 -8.72 -6.09 -8.51
C THR A 335 -8.24 -6.57 -9.88
N ALA A 336 -7.03 -7.13 -10.00
CA ALA A 336 -6.55 -7.79 -11.22
C ALA A 336 -7.30 -9.09 -11.57
N TRP A 337 -8.04 -9.67 -10.62
CA TRP A 337 -9.04 -10.74 -10.87
C TRP A 337 -10.48 -10.20 -10.98
N GLY A 338 -10.68 -8.89 -10.90
CA GLY A 338 -11.97 -8.21 -11.00
C GLY A 338 -12.79 -8.17 -9.71
N THR A 339 -12.14 -8.20 -8.54
CA THR A 339 -12.79 -7.73 -7.30
C THR A 339 -13.01 -6.23 -7.38
N ASP A 340 -14.26 -5.83 -7.18
CA ASP A 340 -14.63 -4.47 -6.76
C ASP A 340 -14.72 -4.43 -5.22
N PHE A 341 -14.39 -3.30 -4.61
CA PHE A 341 -14.27 -3.15 -3.16
C PHE A 341 -15.20 -2.06 -2.60
N SER A 342 -15.58 -2.21 -1.33
CA SER A 342 -16.19 -1.12 -0.56
C SER A 342 -15.23 0.07 -0.41
N SER A 343 -15.78 1.23 -0.05
CA SER A 343 -15.02 2.48 0.19
C SER A 343 -13.92 2.35 1.25
N LEU A 344 -13.96 1.33 2.11
CA LEU A 344 -12.94 0.97 3.09
C LEU A 344 -12.66 -0.54 3.02
N PRO A 345 -11.76 -0.99 2.12
CA PRO A 345 -11.44 -2.41 1.93
C PRO A 345 -10.95 -3.07 3.22
N GLY A 346 -11.54 -4.19 3.62
CA GLY A 346 -11.17 -4.95 4.83
C GLY A 346 -11.58 -4.31 6.16
N TYR A 347 -12.21 -3.13 6.17
CA TYR A 347 -12.70 -2.48 7.39
C TYR A 347 -14.09 -2.99 7.76
N ALA A 348 -14.19 -3.67 8.90
CA ALA A 348 -15.44 -3.78 9.65
C ALA A 348 -15.41 -2.71 10.76
N ALA A 349 -16.49 -1.93 10.86
CA ALA A 349 -16.61 -0.80 11.78
C ALA A 349 -16.92 -1.23 13.22
#